data_AF-A0A5K7SAP2-F1
#
_entry.id   AF-A0A5K7SAP2-F1
#
_cell.length_a   1.000
_cell.length_b   1.000
_cell.length_c   1.000
_cell.angle_alpha   90.00
_cell.angle_beta   90.00
_cell.angle_gamma   90.00
#
_symmetry.space_group_name_H-M   'P 1'
#
loop_
_entity.id
_entity.type
_entity.pdbx_description
1 polymer ?
#
loop_
_entity_poly.entity_id
_entity_poly.type
_entity_poly.pdbx_seq_one_letter_code
_entity_poly.pdbx_strand_id
1 'polypeptide(L)'
;MNTTKPKFYSHLFVTILRVAIGWHFIYEGLSKILQGNWTASSYLLNTSGFLSGFYHALASSPAILKVTDILNMHGLFFIGLALFIGLFSRFASLAGSLLLILYYFAYPPFGNPLVSASDGHLFIVDKLFIEAAALLFLFFYQEKGYSIDTLIEILRERKKTPVPETEEISSRREVLKNLATLPVLGAMGFGAVNNFKTFGVDVMSGATIQVKQTALNELKGELPKGKIGKHEISRLIAGGNLIGGWSHARDLIYADTLFKAYNTEQKVYETLMLAEKAGINTINIGFPSNPLLAKYKKITGSKIKVISQVGPNLNNQKLAEVGSNTDKKLYFENIDKAIDFGVDIIQIQGNWCDWLVRDNKIEVIHEMMGHIRQQGYTAGLASHSIESMIACADQGIIPDYYMKTMHHDRYWSAHPREYRFPFEVDGTNYLDHNRFHNNMFCLFPERTVEFVSKATVPIMGFKVLAAGAIEPKDGFKWAFDNGADFICVGMFDFQVVSNVNIAIDCLKTTNRTREWFG
;
A
#
# COMPACT_ATOMS: atom_id res chain seq x y z
N MET A 1 -21.21 60.77 -7.94
CA MET A 1 -20.46 59.70 -8.62
C MET A 1 -20.12 58.60 -7.60
N ASN A 2 -20.75 57.42 -7.76
CA ASN A 2 -20.37 56.08 -7.27
C ASN A 2 -19.72 55.91 -5.87
N THR A 3 -20.51 55.92 -4.79
CA THR A 3 -20.13 55.32 -3.49
C THR A 3 -20.78 53.94 -3.24
N THR A 4 -21.60 53.42 -4.16
CA THR A 4 -22.35 52.15 -4.02
C THR A 4 -21.61 50.91 -4.52
N LYS A 5 -20.59 51.07 -5.38
CA LYS A 5 -19.80 49.95 -5.93
C LYS A 5 -19.02 49.11 -4.90
N PRO A 6 -18.37 49.66 -3.84
CA PRO A 6 -17.55 48.85 -2.94
C PRO A 6 -18.36 47.83 -2.13
N LYS A 7 -19.62 48.13 -1.78
CA LYS A 7 -20.49 47.20 -1.03
C LYS A 7 -20.99 46.02 -1.86
N PHE A 8 -21.16 46.18 -3.17
CA PHE A 8 -21.64 45.09 -4.04
C PHE A 8 -20.61 43.98 -4.17
N TYR A 9 -19.35 44.33 -4.40
CA TYR A 9 -18.27 43.34 -4.56
C TYR A 9 -17.96 42.59 -3.27
N SER A 10 -17.99 43.27 -2.12
CA SER A 10 -17.82 42.60 -0.82
C SER A 10 -18.96 41.62 -0.55
N HIS A 11 -20.21 42.00 -0.82
CA HIS A 11 -21.37 41.11 -0.69
C HIS A 11 -21.26 39.90 -1.61
N LEU A 12 -20.87 40.13 -2.87
CA LEU A 12 -20.74 39.07 -3.86
C LEU A 12 -19.62 38.09 -3.47
N PHE A 13 -18.45 38.60 -3.06
CA PHE A 13 -17.33 37.76 -2.62
C PHE A 13 -17.71 36.86 -1.42
N VAL A 14 -18.30 37.45 -0.37
CA VAL A 14 -18.76 36.70 0.81
C VAL A 14 -19.79 35.64 0.41
N THR A 15 -20.70 35.98 -0.50
CA THR A 15 -21.71 35.04 -1.00
C THR A 15 -21.06 33.88 -1.73
N ILE A 16 -20.14 34.15 -2.67
CA ILE A 16 -19.45 33.12 -3.46
C ILE A 16 -18.64 32.19 -2.55
N LEU A 17 -17.84 32.75 -1.64
CA LEU A 17 -17.02 31.96 -0.73
C LEU A 17 -17.88 31.06 0.16
N ARG A 18 -18.94 31.62 0.76
CA ARG A 18 -19.86 30.89 1.63
C ARG A 18 -20.62 29.80 0.87
N VAL A 19 -21.08 30.09 -0.35
CA VAL A 19 -21.78 29.13 -1.21
C VAL A 19 -20.85 28.01 -1.66
N ALA A 20 -19.60 28.32 -2.02
CA ALA A 20 -18.63 27.30 -2.43
C ALA A 20 -18.32 26.32 -1.30
N ILE A 21 -18.02 26.83 -0.09
CA ILE A 21 -17.78 25.99 1.09
C ILE A 21 -19.05 25.24 1.49
N GLY A 22 -20.21 25.92 1.49
CA GLY A 22 -21.50 25.31 1.78
C GLY A 22 -21.81 24.15 0.83
N TRP A 23 -21.52 24.30 -0.46
CA TRP A 23 -21.70 23.25 -1.46
C TRP A 23 -20.81 22.05 -1.19
N HIS A 24 -19.53 22.29 -0.87
CA HIS A 24 -18.59 21.22 -0.53
C HIS A 24 -19.10 20.38 0.64
N PHE A 25 -19.55 21.02 1.72
CA PHE A 25 -20.16 20.34 2.88
C PHE A 25 -21.45 19.58 2.52
N ILE A 26 -22.34 20.17 1.72
CA ILE A 26 -23.57 19.50 1.26
C ILE A 26 -23.21 18.24 0.48
N TYR A 27 -22.29 18.34 -0.47
CA TYR A 27 -21.89 17.23 -1.32
C TYR A 27 -21.25 16.11 -0.51
N GLU A 28 -20.35 16.45 0.42
CA GLU A 28 -19.70 15.50 1.34
C GLU A 28 -20.69 14.82 2.30
N GLY A 29 -21.69 15.54 2.80
CA GLY A 29 -22.73 14.96 3.65
C GLY A 29 -23.70 14.08 2.87
N LEU A 30 -24.19 14.59 1.73
CA LEU A 30 -25.15 13.91 0.87
C LEU A 30 -24.58 12.61 0.29
N SER A 31 -23.31 12.60 -0.12
CA SER A 31 -22.66 11.39 -0.65
C SER A 31 -22.65 10.25 0.37
N LYS A 32 -22.37 10.56 1.64
CA LYS A 32 -22.36 9.59 2.75
C LYS A 32 -23.76 9.10 3.10
N ILE A 33 -24.75 10.00 3.12
CA ILE A 33 -26.16 9.65 3.36
C ILE A 33 -26.68 8.73 2.26
N LEU A 34 -26.40 9.06 0.99
CA LEU A 34 -26.85 8.28 -0.17
C LEU A 34 -26.15 6.92 -0.29
N GLN A 35 -24.94 6.78 0.24
CA GLN A 35 -24.23 5.50 0.28
C GLN A 35 -24.93 4.46 1.19
N GLY A 36 -25.68 4.91 2.21
CA GLY A 36 -26.55 4.07 3.04
C GLY A 36 -25.84 3.17 4.06
N ASN A 37 -24.59 2.76 3.82
CA ASN A 37 -23.77 1.95 4.73
C ASN A 37 -22.44 2.62 5.11
N TRP A 38 -22.35 3.95 5.00
CA TRP A 38 -21.14 4.70 5.36
C TRP A 38 -20.88 4.67 6.87
N THR A 39 -19.60 4.58 7.26
CA THR A 39 -19.17 4.69 8.66
C THR A 39 -17.81 5.38 8.79
N ALA A 40 -17.63 6.14 9.87
CA ALA A 40 -16.39 6.78 10.26
C ALA A 40 -15.40 5.83 10.96
N SER A 41 -15.80 4.59 11.26
CA SER A 41 -15.03 3.65 12.10
C SER A 41 -13.57 3.53 11.66
N SER A 42 -13.34 3.27 10.38
CA SER A 42 -11.98 3.13 9.84
C SER A 42 -11.20 4.44 9.88
N TYR A 43 -11.85 5.57 9.59
CA TYR A 43 -11.21 6.88 9.68
C TYR A 43 -10.73 7.14 11.11
N LEU A 44 -11.56 6.84 12.10
CA LEU A 44 -11.31 7.06 13.52
C LEU A 44 -10.23 6.11 14.08
N LEU A 45 -10.32 4.81 13.80
CA LEU A 45 -9.39 3.78 14.31
C LEU A 45 -7.97 3.87 13.74
N ASN A 46 -7.78 4.57 12.62
CA ASN A 46 -6.47 4.75 11.99
C ASN A 46 -5.89 6.15 12.21
N THR A 47 -6.55 7.00 13.00
CA THR A 47 -6.05 8.36 13.32
C THR A 47 -4.67 8.31 13.96
N SER A 48 -3.87 9.34 13.69
CA SER A 48 -2.49 9.43 14.17
C SER A 48 -2.22 10.76 14.86
N GLY A 49 -1.15 10.83 15.65
CA GLY A 49 -0.80 12.02 16.42
C GLY A 49 -1.36 12.03 17.85
N PHE A 50 -1.23 13.17 18.51
CA PHE A 50 -1.43 13.30 19.97
C PHE A 50 -2.90 13.20 20.41
N LEU A 51 -3.87 13.38 19.51
CA LEU A 51 -5.30 13.23 19.80
C LEU A 51 -5.88 11.87 19.37
N SER A 52 -5.07 10.94 18.86
CA SER A 52 -5.54 9.61 18.41
C SER A 52 -6.40 8.88 19.44
N GLY A 53 -6.07 8.97 20.73
CA GLY A 53 -6.86 8.39 21.81
C GLY A 53 -8.31 8.89 21.88
N PHE A 54 -8.55 10.18 21.58
CA PHE A 54 -9.90 10.75 21.52
C PHE A 54 -10.71 10.15 20.36
N TYR A 55 -10.11 10.06 19.16
CA TYR A 55 -10.78 9.47 18.00
C TYR A 55 -11.02 7.96 18.15
N HIS A 56 -10.07 7.23 18.73
CA HIS A 56 -10.26 5.82 19.07
C HIS A 56 -11.42 5.63 20.06
N ALA A 57 -11.60 6.55 21.02
CA ALA A 57 -12.73 6.51 21.94
C ALA A 57 -14.08 6.68 21.22
N LEU A 58 -14.16 7.49 20.16
CA LEU A 58 -15.37 7.62 19.33
C LEU A 58 -15.71 6.32 18.57
N ALA A 59 -14.71 5.48 18.29
CA ALA A 59 -14.90 4.18 17.66
C ALA A 59 -14.94 3.00 18.67
N SER A 60 -14.90 3.27 19.97
CA SER A 60 -14.73 2.24 21.01
C SER A 60 -15.95 1.34 21.23
N SER A 61 -17.15 1.79 20.86
CA SER A 61 -18.37 1.00 20.98
C SER A 61 -19.33 1.23 19.80
N PRO A 62 -20.15 0.22 19.44
CA PRO A 62 -21.13 0.36 18.36
C PRO A 62 -22.13 1.51 18.55
N ALA A 63 -22.50 1.80 19.80
CA ALA A 63 -23.44 2.87 20.11
C ALA A 63 -22.84 4.26 19.88
N ILE A 64 -21.61 4.49 20.36
CA ILE A 64 -20.90 5.76 20.16
C ILE A 64 -20.62 5.97 18.67
N LEU A 65 -20.11 4.94 17.99
CA LEU A 65 -19.82 4.99 16.57
C LEU A 65 -21.07 5.35 15.75
N LYS A 66 -22.22 4.74 16.04
CA LYS A 66 -23.48 5.05 15.34
C LYS A 66 -23.89 6.51 15.52
N VAL A 67 -23.71 7.07 16.72
CA VAL A 67 -23.97 8.50 16.98
C VAL A 67 -22.98 9.36 16.21
N THR A 68 -21.69 9.01 16.21
CA THR A 68 -20.65 9.72 15.45
C THR A 68 -20.97 9.72 13.95
N ASP A 69 -21.38 8.58 13.39
CA ASP A 69 -21.73 8.46 11.98
C ASP A 69 -22.91 9.38 11.62
N ILE A 70 -23.98 9.35 12.42
CA ILE A 70 -25.16 10.21 12.23
C ILE A 70 -24.78 11.68 12.31
N LEU A 71 -24.03 12.07 13.36
CA LEU A 71 -23.60 13.45 13.54
C LEU A 71 -22.71 13.93 12.40
N ASN A 72 -21.82 13.07 11.90
CA ASN A 72 -20.91 13.42 10.82
C ASN A 72 -21.66 13.62 9.49
N MET A 73 -22.48 12.64 9.10
CA MET A 73 -23.23 12.68 7.85
C MET A 73 -24.22 13.84 7.79
N HIS A 74 -25.07 13.96 8.82
CA HIS A 74 -26.10 14.99 8.87
C HIS A 74 -25.53 16.35 9.25
N GLY A 75 -24.48 16.39 10.09
CA GLY A 75 -23.78 17.62 10.43
C GLY A 75 -23.19 18.29 9.20
N LEU A 76 -22.45 17.55 8.38
CA LEU A 76 -21.92 18.05 7.10
C LEU A 76 -23.05 18.62 6.22
N PHE A 77 -24.12 17.84 6.03
CA PHE A 77 -25.24 18.25 5.18
C PHE A 77 -25.93 19.54 5.69
N PHE A 78 -26.31 19.60 6.97
CA PHE A 78 -27.07 20.73 7.50
C PHE A 78 -26.21 21.98 7.70
N ILE A 79 -24.94 21.83 8.09
CA ILE A 79 -24.00 22.96 8.14
C ILE A 79 -23.80 23.52 6.73
N GLY A 80 -23.57 22.64 5.75
CA GLY A 80 -23.43 23.04 4.36
C GLY A 80 -24.67 23.75 3.82
N LEU A 81 -25.87 23.22 4.11
CA LEU A 81 -27.13 23.83 3.69
C LEU A 81 -27.32 25.23 4.28
N ALA A 82 -27.07 25.38 5.58
CA ALA A 82 -27.14 26.65 6.30
C ALA A 82 -26.16 27.69 5.71
N LEU A 83 -24.92 27.27 5.40
CA LEU A 83 -23.94 28.11 4.71
C LEU A 83 -24.41 28.47 3.30
N PHE A 84 -24.87 27.52 2.51
CA PHE A 84 -25.24 27.75 1.10
C PHE A 84 -26.36 28.79 0.97
N ILE A 85 -27.45 28.61 1.70
CA ILE A 85 -28.58 29.55 1.68
C ILE A 85 -28.32 30.81 2.52
N GLY A 86 -27.32 30.77 3.41
CA GLY A 86 -26.98 31.85 4.32
C GLY A 86 -28.03 32.04 5.42
N LEU A 87 -28.42 30.96 6.06
CA LEU A 87 -29.32 30.94 7.22
C LEU A 87 -28.49 30.59 8.46
N PHE A 88 -28.53 31.43 9.50
CA PHE A 88 -27.63 31.34 10.66
C PHE A 88 -26.15 31.26 10.25
N SER A 89 -25.78 32.00 9.21
CA SER A 89 -24.50 31.91 8.49
C SER A 89 -23.27 32.00 9.40
N ARG A 90 -23.30 32.85 10.43
CA ARG A 90 -22.21 32.92 11.42
C ARG A 90 -22.09 31.65 12.26
N PHE A 91 -23.20 31.16 12.81
CA PHE A 91 -23.20 29.90 13.59
C PHE A 91 -22.81 28.71 12.71
N ALA A 92 -23.28 28.66 11.47
CA ALA A 92 -22.89 27.63 10.51
C ALA A 92 -21.39 27.70 10.18
N SER A 93 -20.82 28.91 10.04
CA SER A 93 -19.39 29.10 9.80
C SER A 93 -18.55 28.64 11.00
N LEU A 94 -18.97 28.96 12.23
CA LEU A 94 -18.31 28.50 13.44
C LEU A 94 -18.39 26.97 13.56
N ALA A 95 -19.58 26.38 13.40
CA ALA A 95 -19.77 24.93 13.47
C ALA A 95 -18.95 24.19 12.41
N GLY A 96 -18.94 24.68 11.16
CA GLY A 96 -18.13 24.11 10.09
C GLY A 96 -16.64 24.23 10.37
N SER A 97 -16.17 25.37 10.90
CA SER A 97 -14.75 25.54 11.25
C SER A 97 -14.32 24.57 12.35
N LEU A 98 -15.13 24.38 13.40
CA LEU A 98 -14.86 23.42 14.47
C LEU A 98 -14.82 21.99 13.94
N LEU A 99 -15.72 21.64 13.02
CA LEU A 99 -15.74 20.31 12.40
C LEU A 99 -14.47 20.06 11.55
N LEU A 100 -14.04 21.04 10.75
CA LEU A 100 -12.82 20.90 9.96
C LEU A 100 -11.57 20.86 10.83
N ILE A 101 -11.53 21.61 11.93
CA ILE A 101 -10.46 21.52 12.92
C ILE A 101 -10.41 20.12 13.54
N LEU A 102 -11.56 19.51 13.84
CA LEU A 102 -11.63 18.12 14.30
C LEU A 102 -11.08 17.14 13.24
N TYR A 103 -11.32 17.37 11.95
CA TYR A 103 -10.73 16.53 10.90
C TYR A 103 -9.22 16.77 10.74
N TYR A 104 -8.80 18.02 10.81
CA TYR A 104 -7.39 18.43 10.69
C TYR A 104 -6.52 17.74 11.75
N PHE A 105 -6.99 17.68 12.99
CA PHE A 105 -6.25 17.00 14.07
C PHE A 105 -6.41 15.48 14.11
N ALA A 106 -7.26 14.89 13.26
CA ALA A 106 -7.32 13.43 13.11
C ALA A 106 -6.09 12.90 12.35
N TYR A 107 -5.53 13.73 11.47
CA TYR A 107 -4.33 13.46 10.68
C TYR A 107 -3.47 14.73 10.53
N PRO A 108 -2.87 15.22 11.64
CA PRO A 108 -2.20 16.52 11.66
C PRO A 108 -1.01 16.56 10.68
N PRO A 109 -0.93 17.57 9.78
CA PRO A 109 0.12 17.68 8.76
C PRO A 109 1.45 18.23 9.30
N PHE A 110 1.69 18.15 10.60
CA PHE A 110 2.98 18.45 11.23
C PHE A 110 3.44 17.18 11.96
N GLY A 111 3.97 16.25 11.17
CA GLY A 111 4.31 14.90 11.57
C GLY A 111 4.70 14.06 10.35
N ASN A 112 4.94 12.76 10.54
CA ASN A 112 5.34 11.89 9.44
C ASN A 112 4.13 11.61 8.51
N PRO A 113 4.18 11.92 7.20
CA PRO A 113 3.00 12.09 6.33
C PRO A 113 2.42 10.77 5.80
N LEU A 114 2.38 9.72 6.61
CA LEU A 114 1.94 8.39 6.17
C LEU A 114 0.45 8.31 5.79
N VAL A 115 -0.39 9.25 6.24
CA VAL A 115 -1.85 9.18 6.01
C VAL A 115 -2.42 10.37 5.23
N SER A 116 -1.70 11.50 5.15
CA SER A 116 -2.15 12.70 4.41
C SER A 116 -1.75 12.69 2.92
N ALA A 117 -1.30 11.54 2.40
CA ALA A 117 -0.56 11.43 1.14
C ALA A 117 -1.37 11.62 -0.16
N SER A 118 -2.70 11.76 -0.11
CA SER A 118 -3.48 12.06 -1.32
C SER A 118 -3.24 13.49 -1.85
N ASP A 119 -2.77 14.40 -1.00
CA ASP A 119 -2.75 15.84 -1.29
C ASP A 119 -1.33 16.44 -1.44
N GLY A 120 -0.28 15.60 -1.50
CA GLY A 120 1.12 16.03 -1.70
C GLY A 120 1.92 16.30 -0.43
N HIS A 121 3.06 16.98 -0.55
CA HIS A 121 3.94 17.33 0.58
C HIS A 121 3.44 18.58 1.31
N LEU A 122 2.41 18.41 2.14
CA LEU A 122 1.85 19.50 2.96
C LEU A 122 2.47 19.47 4.36
N PHE A 123 2.93 20.63 4.83
CA PHE A 123 3.42 20.82 6.20
C PHE A 123 2.64 21.94 6.86
N ILE A 124 1.93 21.62 7.95
CA ILE A 124 1.03 22.51 8.71
C ILE A 124 -0.20 22.99 7.92
N VAL A 125 -0.04 23.48 6.70
CA VAL A 125 -1.13 24.07 5.92
C VAL A 125 -1.62 23.06 4.89
N ASP A 126 -2.80 22.49 5.14
CA ASP A 126 -3.52 21.63 4.20
C ASP A 126 -4.85 22.25 3.78
N LYS A 127 -5.62 21.52 2.95
CA LYS A 127 -6.93 21.97 2.48
C LYS A 127 -7.93 22.19 3.63
N LEU A 128 -7.88 21.35 4.67
CA LEU A 128 -8.74 21.47 5.85
C LEU A 128 -8.44 22.75 6.63
N PHE A 129 -7.15 23.06 6.80
CA PHE A 129 -6.69 24.30 7.45
C PHE A 129 -7.16 25.53 6.69
N ILE A 130 -6.95 25.56 5.36
CA ILE A 130 -7.33 26.72 4.52
C ILE A 130 -8.85 26.94 4.58
N GLU A 131 -9.63 25.87 4.47
CA GLU A 131 -11.09 25.96 4.49
C GLU A 131 -11.63 26.33 5.89
N ALA A 132 -11.04 25.80 6.96
CA ALA A 132 -11.35 26.22 8.33
C ALA A 132 -11.02 27.70 8.56
N ALA A 133 -9.88 28.18 8.08
CA ALA A 133 -9.50 29.59 8.15
C ALA A 133 -10.47 30.49 7.37
N ALA A 134 -10.94 30.06 6.21
CA ALA A 134 -11.95 30.77 5.43
C ALA A 134 -13.31 30.86 6.16
N LEU A 135 -13.73 29.77 6.82
CA LEU A 135 -14.93 29.78 7.66
C LEU A 135 -14.78 30.68 8.89
N LEU A 136 -13.62 30.67 9.56
CA LEU A 136 -13.34 31.59 10.66
C LEU A 136 -13.35 33.04 10.19
N PHE A 137 -12.82 33.33 9.00
CA PHE A 137 -12.96 34.65 8.38
C PHE A 137 -14.43 35.03 8.22
N LEU A 138 -15.27 34.16 7.64
CA LEU A 138 -16.71 34.41 7.48
C LEU A 138 -17.46 34.60 8.81
N PHE A 139 -17.00 33.95 9.88
CA PHE A 139 -17.58 34.13 11.22
C PHE A 139 -17.33 35.54 11.79
N PHE A 140 -16.09 36.04 11.68
CA PHE A 140 -15.70 37.35 12.22
C PHE A 140 -16.02 38.51 11.29
N TYR A 141 -16.15 38.27 9.99
CA TYR A 141 -16.44 39.32 9.02
C TYR A 141 -17.83 39.91 9.23
N GLN A 142 -17.94 41.24 9.16
CA GLN A 142 -19.18 41.94 9.49
C GLN A 142 -20.28 41.69 8.45
N GLU A 143 -19.91 41.71 7.16
CA GLU A 143 -20.85 41.56 6.04
C GLU A 143 -21.26 40.09 5.86
N LYS A 144 -22.56 39.85 5.69
CA LYS A 144 -23.13 38.49 5.50
C LYS A 144 -23.34 38.09 4.05
N GLY A 145 -23.11 39.04 3.12
CA GLY A 145 -23.42 38.86 1.70
C GLY A 145 -24.91 38.73 1.44
N TYR A 146 -25.25 38.22 0.25
CA TYR A 146 -26.62 37.89 -0.12
C TYR A 146 -27.03 36.60 0.59
N SER A 147 -28.02 36.70 1.48
CA SER A 147 -28.34 35.62 2.42
C SER A 147 -29.77 35.72 2.95
N ILE A 148 -30.30 34.60 3.44
CA ILE A 148 -31.57 34.59 4.16
C ILE A 148 -31.47 35.40 5.46
N ASP A 149 -30.32 35.40 6.14
CA ASP A 149 -30.11 36.23 7.35
C ASP A 149 -30.29 37.73 7.05
N THR A 150 -29.67 38.21 5.97
CA THR A 150 -29.76 39.61 5.52
C THR A 150 -31.21 39.95 5.15
N LEU A 151 -31.92 39.02 4.49
CA LEU A 151 -33.34 39.20 4.16
C LEU A 151 -34.21 39.32 5.41
N ILE A 152 -33.98 38.47 6.43
CA ILE A 152 -34.72 38.52 7.70
C ILE A 152 -34.46 39.86 8.41
N GLU A 153 -33.23 40.36 8.39
CA GLU A 153 -32.87 41.66 8.97
C GLU A 153 -33.62 42.80 8.26
N ILE A 154 -33.59 42.84 6.93
CA ILE A 154 -34.31 43.83 6.11
C ILE A 154 -35.82 43.78 6.39
N LEU A 155 -36.42 42.58 6.45
CA LEU A 155 -37.85 42.42 6.73
C LEU A 155 -38.23 42.87 8.14
N ARG A 156 -37.36 42.62 9.14
CA ARG A 156 -37.57 43.08 10.52
C ARG A 156 -37.49 44.60 10.66
N GLU A 157 -36.55 45.23 9.96
CA GLU A 157 -36.41 46.70 9.95
C GLU A 157 -37.59 47.37 9.25
N ARG A 158 -38.07 46.81 8.14
CA ARG A 158 -39.28 47.30 7.43
C ARG A 158 -40.54 47.23 8.27
N LYS A 159 -40.68 46.22 9.13
CA LYS A 159 -41.84 46.13 10.03
C LYS A 159 -41.87 47.26 11.06
N LYS A 160 -40.75 47.96 11.30
CA LYS A 160 -40.65 49.08 12.24
C LYS A 160 -40.95 50.44 11.62
N THR A 161 -40.94 50.58 10.28
CA THR A 161 -41.04 51.88 9.60
C THR A 161 -41.90 51.78 8.33
N PRO A 162 -42.97 52.58 8.15
CA PRO A 162 -43.78 52.55 6.93
C PRO A 162 -42.97 53.02 5.70
N VAL A 163 -43.02 52.25 4.61
CA VAL A 163 -42.22 52.47 3.39
C VAL A 163 -43.09 53.04 2.25
N PRO A 164 -42.67 54.10 1.52
CA PRO A 164 -43.41 54.66 0.37
C PRO A 164 -43.32 53.80 -0.92
N GLU A 165 -44.33 53.90 -1.79
CA GLU A 165 -44.55 53.05 -2.99
C GLU A 165 -43.37 52.95 -3.97
N THR A 166 -42.56 54.00 -4.14
CA THR A 166 -41.40 54.00 -5.05
C THR A 166 -40.24 53.10 -4.57
N GLU A 167 -40.19 52.77 -3.28
CA GLU A 167 -39.21 51.82 -2.72
C GLU A 167 -39.65 50.35 -2.90
N GLU A 168 -40.91 50.10 -3.30
CA GLU A 168 -41.48 48.76 -3.43
C GLU A 168 -40.89 47.98 -4.63
N ILE A 169 -40.52 48.67 -5.72
CA ILE A 169 -39.83 48.05 -6.87
C ILE A 169 -38.37 47.71 -6.51
N SER A 170 -37.69 48.59 -5.75
CA SER A 170 -36.34 48.34 -5.23
C SER A 170 -36.33 47.13 -4.28
N SER A 171 -37.39 47.00 -3.48
CA SER A 171 -37.62 45.88 -2.58
C SER A 171 -37.64 44.51 -3.27
N ARG A 172 -38.37 44.37 -4.38
CA ARG A 172 -38.45 43.07 -5.09
C ARG A 172 -37.07 42.64 -5.58
N ARG A 173 -36.28 43.58 -6.09
CA ARG A 173 -34.90 43.33 -6.54
C ARG A 173 -33.98 42.93 -5.38
N GLU A 174 -34.17 43.50 -4.20
CA GLU A 174 -33.41 43.16 -2.99
C GLU A 174 -33.76 41.79 -2.42
N VAL A 175 -35.04 41.42 -2.43
CA VAL A 175 -35.49 40.06 -2.09
C VAL A 175 -34.88 39.03 -3.06
N LEU A 176 -34.95 39.29 -4.37
CA LEU A 176 -34.38 38.40 -5.38
C LEU A 176 -32.87 38.19 -5.20
N LYS A 177 -32.12 39.24 -4.86
CA LYS A 177 -30.68 39.12 -4.59
C LYS A 177 -30.39 38.19 -3.41
N ASN A 178 -31.12 38.33 -2.30
CA ASN A 178 -30.91 37.51 -1.10
C ASN A 178 -31.39 36.06 -1.23
N LEU A 179 -32.24 35.77 -2.22
CA LEU A 179 -32.69 34.41 -2.56
C LEU A 179 -31.97 33.81 -3.77
N ALA A 180 -30.99 34.52 -4.33
CA ALA A 180 -30.31 34.12 -5.57
C ALA A 180 -29.58 32.77 -5.49
N THR A 181 -29.28 32.28 -4.28
CA THR A 181 -28.64 30.98 -4.07
C THR A 181 -29.60 29.81 -4.19
N LEU A 182 -30.92 29.98 -3.98
CA LEU A 182 -31.88 28.86 -4.00
C LEU A 182 -31.99 28.17 -5.37
N PRO A 183 -32.09 28.89 -6.51
CA PRO A 183 -32.10 28.24 -7.83
C PRO A 183 -30.78 27.52 -8.12
N VAL A 184 -29.65 28.09 -7.67
CA VAL A 184 -28.32 27.48 -7.83
C VAL A 184 -28.24 26.17 -7.05
N LEU A 185 -28.75 26.15 -5.81
CA LEU A 185 -28.82 24.93 -5.01
C LEU A 185 -29.64 23.84 -5.70
N GLY A 186 -30.79 24.19 -6.28
CA GLY A 186 -31.63 23.25 -7.02
C GLY A 186 -30.92 22.66 -8.24
N ALA A 187 -30.26 23.50 -9.04
CA ALA A 187 -29.52 23.07 -10.23
C ALA A 187 -28.31 22.18 -9.88
N MET A 188 -27.51 22.60 -8.90
CA MET A 188 -26.35 21.83 -8.45
C MET A 188 -26.78 20.52 -7.79
N GLY A 189 -27.84 20.52 -6.98
CA GLY A 189 -28.42 19.33 -6.36
C GLY A 189 -28.90 18.31 -7.39
N PHE A 190 -29.62 18.77 -8.43
CA PHE A 190 -30.02 17.91 -9.55
C PHE A 190 -28.81 17.32 -10.28
N GLY A 191 -27.81 18.16 -10.58
CA GLY A 191 -26.55 17.73 -11.19
C GLY A 191 -25.81 16.69 -10.34
N ALA A 192 -25.71 16.88 -9.03
CA ALA A 192 -25.06 15.97 -8.10
C ALA A 192 -25.78 14.62 -8.02
N VAL A 193 -27.11 14.60 -7.93
CA VAL A 193 -27.89 13.35 -7.92
C VAL A 193 -27.73 12.60 -9.24
N ASN A 194 -27.73 13.30 -10.37
CA ASN A 194 -27.53 12.68 -11.68
C ASN A 194 -26.11 12.15 -11.85
N ASN A 195 -25.10 12.89 -11.37
CA ASN A 195 -23.70 12.48 -11.37
C ASN A 195 -23.50 11.24 -10.48
N PHE A 196 -24.08 11.22 -9.27
CA PHE A 196 -24.05 10.07 -8.35
C PHE A 196 -24.69 8.83 -8.98
N LYS A 197 -25.82 8.96 -9.68
CA LYS A 197 -26.45 7.85 -10.41
C LYS A 197 -25.58 7.32 -11.56
N THR A 198 -24.75 8.17 -12.16
CA THR A 198 -23.97 7.84 -13.36
C THR A 198 -22.59 7.30 -13.02
N PHE A 199 -21.92 7.84 -12.00
CA PHE A 199 -20.51 7.55 -11.70
C PHE A 199 -20.25 7.03 -10.27
N GLY A 200 -21.24 7.06 -9.37
CA GLY A 200 -21.04 6.76 -7.94
C GLY A 200 -20.20 7.84 -7.22
N VAL A 201 -19.93 7.64 -5.92
CA VAL A 201 -18.94 8.43 -5.15
C VAL A 201 -17.54 8.03 -5.64
N ASP A 202 -16.53 8.91 -5.59
CA ASP A 202 -15.15 8.56 -5.92
C ASP A 202 -14.65 7.37 -5.06
N VAL A 203 -14.81 6.17 -5.64
CA VAL A 203 -14.75 4.86 -4.97
C VAL A 203 -13.31 4.51 -4.58
N MET A 204 -12.30 5.12 -5.22
CA MET A 204 -10.94 4.58 -5.21
C MET A 204 -10.22 4.65 -3.86
N SER A 205 -10.36 5.73 -3.09
CA SER A 205 -9.65 5.86 -1.80
C SER A 205 -10.38 5.13 -0.66
N GLY A 206 -11.71 5.28 -0.58
CA GLY A 206 -12.54 4.62 0.43
C GLY A 206 -12.71 3.11 0.17
N ALA A 207 -12.93 2.70 -1.08
CA ALA A 207 -13.09 1.29 -1.38
C ALA A 207 -11.79 0.51 -1.30
N THR A 208 -10.61 1.11 -1.53
CA THR A 208 -9.34 0.38 -1.30
C THR A 208 -9.20 -0.01 0.17
N ILE A 209 -9.58 0.87 1.10
CA ILE A 209 -9.57 0.58 2.55
C ILE A 209 -10.65 -0.45 2.89
N GLN A 210 -11.87 -0.29 2.36
CA GLN A 210 -12.97 -1.21 2.61
C GLN A 210 -12.71 -2.61 2.03
N VAL A 211 -12.15 -2.72 0.82
CA VAL A 211 -11.77 -3.99 0.17
C VAL A 211 -10.68 -4.69 0.98
N LYS A 212 -9.65 -3.97 1.45
CA LYS A 212 -8.60 -4.54 2.32
C LYS A 212 -9.16 -5.06 3.64
N GLN A 213 -10.15 -4.38 4.22
CA GLN A 213 -10.78 -4.82 5.47
C GLN A 213 -11.73 -6.00 5.27
N THR A 214 -12.54 -6.00 4.21
CA THR A 214 -13.38 -7.15 3.83
C THR A 214 -12.51 -8.38 3.57
N ALA A 215 -11.41 -8.22 2.82
CA ALA A 215 -10.49 -9.32 2.57
C ALA A 215 -9.90 -9.88 3.88
N LEU A 216 -9.50 -9.04 4.85
CA LEU A 216 -9.00 -9.55 6.14
C LEU A 216 -10.06 -10.36 6.93
N ASN A 217 -11.34 -10.03 6.80
CA ASN A 217 -12.43 -10.81 7.41
C ASN A 217 -12.63 -12.19 6.75
N GLU A 218 -12.10 -12.39 5.54
CA GLU A 218 -12.16 -13.66 4.80
C GLU A 218 -10.99 -14.60 5.15
N LEU A 219 -10.11 -14.22 6.08
CA LEU A 219 -9.02 -15.09 6.53
C LEU A 219 -9.57 -16.38 7.17
N LYS A 220 -9.09 -17.53 6.68
CA LYS A 220 -9.51 -18.87 7.12
C LYS A 220 -8.85 -19.33 8.43
N GLY A 221 -7.91 -18.56 8.97
CA GLY A 221 -7.20 -18.88 10.21
C GLY A 221 -5.84 -18.20 10.30
N GLU A 222 -5.05 -18.60 11.31
CA GLU A 222 -3.66 -18.15 11.46
C GLU A 222 -2.74 -18.89 10.48
N LEU A 223 -1.90 -18.14 9.78
CA LEU A 223 -0.88 -18.68 8.89
C LEU A 223 0.19 -19.44 9.71
N PRO A 224 0.42 -20.74 9.46
CA PRO A 224 1.42 -21.51 10.20
C PRO A 224 2.83 -20.93 10.05
N LYS A 225 3.63 -21.10 11.10
CA LYS A 225 5.01 -20.62 11.20
C LYS A 225 5.97 -21.80 11.35
N GLY A 226 7.24 -21.53 11.10
CA GLY A 226 8.39 -22.39 11.39
C GLY A 226 9.60 -21.53 11.73
N LYS A 227 10.78 -22.14 11.86
CA LYS A 227 12.02 -21.48 12.25
C LYS A 227 13.10 -21.61 11.19
N ILE A 228 13.80 -20.51 10.95
CA ILE A 228 15.08 -20.50 10.23
C ILE A 228 16.10 -19.87 11.17
N GLY A 229 17.10 -20.65 11.58
CA GLY A 229 18.00 -20.27 12.67
C GLY A 229 17.21 -19.92 13.94
N LYS A 230 17.42 -18.71 14.47
CA LYS A 230 16.71 -18.17 15.64
C LYS A 230 15.37 -17.47 15.32
N HIS A 231 15.00 -17.39 14.04
CA HIS A 231 13.89 -16.57 13.57
C HIS A 231 12.63 -17.43 13.37
N GLU A 232 11.57 -17.15 14.13
CA GLU A 232 10.24 -17.66 13.82
C GLU A 232 9.64 -16.87 12.65
N ILE A 233 9.34 -17.54 11.55
CA ILE A 233 8.85 -16.96 10.30
C ILE A 233 7.60 -17.69 9.80
N SER A 234 6.71 -16.97 9.10
CA SER A 234 5.54 -17.55 8.45
C SER A 234 5.94 -18.49 7.31
N ARG A 235 5.21 -19.61 7.13
CA ARG A 235 5.45 -20.57 6.03
C ARG A 235 5.17 -20.01 4.64
N LEU A 236 4.45 -18.89 4.55
CA LEU A 236 4.38 -18.02 3.37
C LEU A 236 5.13 -16.71 3.68
N ILE A 237 6.18 -16.44 2.90
CA ILE A 237 7.02 -15.24 2.95
C ILE A 237 6.63 -14.32 1.78
N ALA A 238 6.58 -13.01 2.04
CA ALA A 238 6.37 -12.02 1.00
C ALA A 238 7.63 -11.89 0.12
N GLY A 239 7.46 -11.98 -1.20
CA GLY A 239 8.54 -11.80 -2.17
C GLY A 239 8.64 -10.35 -2.64
N GLY A 240 9.84 -9.78 -2.58
CA GLY A 240 10.11 -8.36 -2.85
C GLY A 240 10.41 -7.99 -4.31
N ASN A 241 10.41 -8.94 -5.25
CA ASN A 241 10.79 -8.66 -6.64
C ASN A 241 9.90 -7.57 -7.28
N LEU A 242 8.62 -7.50 -6.89
CA LEU A 242 7.70 -6.49 -7.38
C LEU A 242 8.07 -5.05 -6.97
N ILE A 243 8.81 -4.88 -5.86
CA ILE A 243 9.31 -3.57 -5.40
C ILE A 243 10.36 -3.03 -6.37
N GLY A 244 11.26 -3.90 -6.86
CA GLY A 244 12.28 -3.50 -7.84
C GLY A 244 11.79 -3.48 -9.30
N GLY A 245 10.55 -3.91 -9.54
CA GLY A 245 9.97 -3.95 -10.89
C GLY A 245 10.43 -5.12 -11.74
N TRP A 246 10.92 -6.22 -11.14
CA TRP A 246 11.32 -7.43 -11.88
C TRP A 246 10.12 -8.37 -12.06
N SER A 247 9.32 -8.15 -13.10
CA SER A 247 8.09 -8.92 -13.35
C SER A 247 8.33 -10.30 -13.95
N HIS A 248 9.47 -10.48 -14.63
CA HIS A 248 9.79 -11.67 -15.41
C HIS A 248 8.71 -12.03 -16.44
N ALA A 249 8.18 -11.02 -17.12
CA ALA A 249 7.03 -11.19 -18.00
C ALA A 249 7.36 -11.62 -19.44
N ARG A 250 8.53 -12.25 -19.66
CA ARG A 250 8.95 -12.79 -20.96
C ARG A 250 8.95 -11.71 -22.06
N ASP A 251 7.97 -11.75 -22.96
CA ASP A 251 7.75 -10.87 -24.10
C ASP A 251 6.80 -9.68 -23.80
N LEU A 252 6.20 -9.61 -22.61
CA LEU A 252 5.31 -8.52 -22.20
C LEU A 252 6.11 -7.28 -21.76
N ILE A 253 6.47 -6.44 -22.73
CA ILE A 253 7.35 -5.28 -22.56
C ILE A 253 6.89 -4.21 -21.54
N TYR A 254 5.60 -4.19 -21.16
CA TYR A 254 5.05 -3.17 -20.25
C TYR A 254 4.97 -3.62 -18.78
N ALA A 255 5.15 -4.91 -18.49
CA ALA A 255 4.90 -5.44 -17.15
C ALA A 255 5.87 -4.88 -16.09
N ASP A 256 7.15 -4.75 -16.40
CA ASP A 256 8.14 -4.16 -15.48
C ASP A 256 7.82 -2.69 -15.17
N THR A 257 7.43 -1.91 -16.18
CA THR A 257 7.02 -0.52 -16.02
C THR A 257 5.74 -0.41 -15.21
N LEU A 258 4.77 -1.29 -15.46
CA LEU A 258 3.53 -1.37 -14.67
C LEU A 258 3.82 -1.70 -13.21
N PHE A 259 4.73 -2.65 -12.93
CA PHE A 259 5.12 -3.00 -11.57
C PHE A 259 5.73 -1.80 -10.84
N LYS A 260 6.59 -1.02 -11.50
CA LYS A 260 7.20 0.19 -10.92
C LYS A 260 6.18 1.31 -10.71
N ALA A 261 5.26 1.49 -11.65
CA ALA A 261 4.20 2.50 -11.54
C ALA A 261 3.21 2.16 -10.42
N TYR A 262 2.90 0.87 -10.24
CA TYR A 262 1.98 0.38 -9.22
C TYR A 262 2.60 0.40 -7.82
N ASN A 263 3.83 -0.12 -7.67
CA ASN A 263 4.52 -0.26 -6.39
C ASN A 263 5.24 1.03 -5.98
N THR A 264 4.47 2.10 -5.83
CA THR A 264 4.95 3.31 -5.14
C THR A 264 5.34 2.97 -3.70
N GLU A 265 6.20 3.79 -3.08
CA GLU A 265 6.58 3.61 -1.66
C GLU A 265 5.35 3.39 -0.76
N GLN A 266 4.32 4.23 -0.94
CA GLN A 266 3.06 4.10 -0.21
C GLN A 266 2.39 2.74 -0.46
N LYS A 267 2.26 2.33 -1.72
CA LYS A 267 1.59 1.06 -2.06
C LYS A 267 2.34 -0.14 -1.49
N VAL A 268 3.67 -0.10 -1.49
CA VAL A 268 4.49 -1.12 -0.84
C VAL A 268 4.18 -1.17 0.65
N TYR A 269 4.16 -0.04 1.36
CA TYR A 269 3.84 -0.01 2.80
C TYR A 269 2.44 -0.52 3.10
N GLU A 270 1.44 -0.12 2.33
CA GLU A 270 0.07 -0.64 2.47
C GLU A 270 0.01 -2.17 2.30
N THR A 271 0.76 -2.70 1.32
CA THR A 271 0.84 -4.14 1.07
C THR A 271 1.51 -4.87 2.23
N LEU A 272 2.58 -4.30 2.80
CA LEU A 272 3.26 -4.88 3.97
C LEU A 272 2.38 -4.87 5.22
N MET A 273 1.67 -3.77 5.48
CA MET A 273 0.74 -3.69 6.60
C MET A 273 -0.40 -4.70 6.46
N LEU A 274 -0.91 -4.90 5.24
CA LEU A 274 -1.91 -5.93 4.94
C LEU A 274 -1.33 -7.34 5.15
N ALA A 275 -0.11 -7.59 4.67
CA ALA A 275 0.58 -8.87 4.85
C ALA A 275 0.80 -9.22 6.33
N GLU A 276 1.25 -8.25 7.14
CA GLU A 276 1.41 -8.43 8.59
C GLU A 276 0.07 -8.75 9.28
N LYS A 277 -1.00 -8.02 8.94
CA LYS A 277 -2.36 -8.29 9.45
C LYS A 277 -2.89 -9.66 9.02
N ALA A 278 -2.48 -10.14 7.84
CA ALA A 278 -2.82 -11.47 7.34
C ALA A 278 -1.93 -12.60 7.89
N GLY A 279 -0.98 -12.27 8.78
CA GLY A 279 -0.12 -13.25 9.46
C GLY A 279 1.24 -13.51 8.80
N ILE A 280 1.56 -12.85 7.69
CA ILE A 280 2.90 -12.90 7.08
C ILE A 280 3.82 -12.00 7.91
N ASN A 281 4.90 -12.56 8.46
CA ASN A 281 5.81 -11.82 9.35
C ASN A 281 7.21 -11.61 8.77
N THR A 282 7.44 -12.02 7.52
CA THR A 282 8.76 -12.01 6.87
C THR A 282 8.64 -11.63 5.40
N ILE A 283 9.59 -10.82 4.91
CA ILE A 283 9.76 -10.47 3.50
C ILE A 283 11.18 -10.79 3.04
N ASN A 284 11.31 -11.31 1.82
CA ASN A 284 12.58 -11.49 1.13
C ASN A 284 12.74 -10.45 0.02
N ILE A 285 13.82 -9.67 0.04
CA ILE A 285 14.02 -8.53 -0.86
C ILE A 285 15.36 -8.59 -1.59
N GLY A 286 15.43 -7.95 -2.76
CA GLY A 286 16.71 -7.63 -3.40
C GLY A 286 17.43 -6.50 -2.65
N PHE A 287 18.76 -6.50 -2.69
CA PHE A 287 19.60 -5.50 -2.01
C PHE A 287 19.17 -4.03 -2.19
N PRO A 288 18.77 -3.56 -3.39
CA PRO A 288 18.37 -2.15 -3.58
C PRO A 288 17.15 -1.71 -2.77
N SER A 289 16.34 -2.65 -2.28
CA SER A 289 15.13 -2.34 -1.50
C SER A 289 15.42 -2.17 0.00
N ASN A 290 16.65 -2.42 0.48
CA ASN A 290 16.99 -2.28 1.90
C ASN A 290 16.67 -0.90 2.50
N PRO A 291 16.99 0.24 1.85
CA PRO A 291 16.64 1.57 2.39
C PRO A 291 15.14 1.77 2.60
N LEU A 292 14.31 1.25 1.67
CA LEU A 292 12.85 1.32 1.74
C LEU A 292 12.31 0.56 2.96
N LEU A 293 12.83 -0.66 3.19
CA LEU A 293 12.38 -1.49 4.32
C LEU A 293 12.91 -0.96 5.67
N ALA A 294 14.12 -0.43 5.71
CA ALA A 294 14.64 0.26 6.89
C ALA A 294 13.78 1.49 7.25
N LYS A 295 13.41 2.29 6.24
CA LYS A 295 12.49 3.43 6.38
C LYS A 295 11.11 2.96 6.86
N TYR A 296 10.54 1.92 6.26
CA TYR A 296 9.27 1.34 6.69
C TYR A 296 9.27 0.97 8.18
N LYS A 297 10.22 0.12 8.61
CA LYS A 297 10.34 -0.33 10.01
C LYS A 297 10.50 0.85 10.98
N LYS A 298 11.34 1.84 10.63
CA LYS A 298 11.56 3.03 11.44
C LYS A 298 10.30 3.88 11.62
N ILE A 299 9.50 4.03 10.57
CA ILE A 299 8.34 4.92 10.60
C ILE A 299 7.11 4.24 11.23
N THR A 300 6.90 2.95 10.97
CA THR A 300 5.69 2.24 11.41
C THR A 300 5.88 1.50 12.73
N GLY A 301 7.13 1.28 13.16
CA GLY A 301 7.42 0.35 14.25
C GLY A 301 7.20 -1.13 13.89
N SER A 302 7.05 -1.44 12.59
CA SER A 302 6.85 -2.80 12.10
C SER A 302 7.95 -3.76 12.58
N LYS A 303 7.53 -4.98 12.90
CA LYS A 303 8.40 -6.08 13.33
C LYS A 303 8.62 -7.11 12.23
N ILE A 304 8.19 -6.81 11.00
CA ILE A 304 8.42 -7.69 9.85
C ILE A 304 9.93 -7.97 9.72
N LYS A 305 10.25 -9.26 9.55
CA LYS A 305 11.63 -9.71 9.36
C LYS A 305 12.04 -9.50 7.91
N VAL A 306 13.24 -8.96 7.72
CA VAL A 306 13.78 -8.67 6.39
C VAL A 306 14.89 -9.67 6.07
N ILE A 307 14.69 -10.46 5.02
CA ILE A 307 15.73 -11.27 4.38
C ILE A 307 16.30 -10.44 3.22
N SER A 308 17.57 -10.04 3.31
CA SER A 308 18.24 -9.31 2.23
C SER A 308 19.04 -10.27 1.35
N GLN A 309 18.71 -10.31 0.06
CA GLN A 309 19.54 -10.98 -0.94
C GLN A 309 20.76 -10.13 -1.26
N VAL A 310 21.95 -10.68 -1.05
CA VAL A 310 23.24 -10.02 -1.28
C VAL A 310 24.07 -10.81 -2.29
N GLY A 311 24.88 -10.07 -3.05
CA GLY A 311 25.91 -10.63 -3.91
C GLY A 311 27.24 -9.91 -3.66
N PRO A 312 28.36 -10.49 -4.08
CA PRO A 312 29.63 -9.79 -4.04
C PRO A 312 29.56 -8.53 -4.94
N ASN A 313 30.34 -7.51 -4.62
CA ASN A 313 30.50 -6.30 -5.43
C ASN A 313 31.46 -6.57 -6.62
N LEU A 314 31.05 -7.53 -7.45
CA LEU A 314 31.74 -7.92 -8.67
C LEU A 314 30.88 -7.53 -9.89
N ASN A 315 31.54 -7.37 -11.02
CA ASN A 315 30.91 -7.32 -12.34
C ASN A 315 31.53 -8.43 -13.20
N ASN A 316 31.04 -8.63 -14.43
CA ASN A 316 31.55 -9.70 -15.30
C ASN A 316 33.06 -9.63 -15.56
N GLN A 317 33.65 -8.43 -15.59
CA GLN A 317 35.10 -8.26 -15.75
C GLN A 317 35.84 -8.69 -14.48
N LYS A 318 35.41 -8.20 -13.31
CA LYS A 318 36.01 -8.55 -12.01
C LYS A 318 35.82 -10.02 -11.64
N LEU A 319 34.76 -10.68 -12.12
CA LEU A 319 34.53 -12.10 -11.88
C LEU A 319 35.64 -12.96 -12.50
N ALA A 320 36.11 -12.60 -13.70
CA ALA A 320 37.22 -13.27 -14.36
C ALA A 320 38.56 -13.10 -13.60
N GLU A 321 38.69 -12.01 -12.84
CA GLU A 321 39.88 -11.68 -12.04
C GLU A 321 39.85 -12.30 -10.63
N VAL A 322 38.78 -13.02 -10.26
CA VAL A 322 38.70 -13.72 -8.97
C VAL A 322 39.79 -14.78 -8.89
N GLY A 323 40.61 -14.72 -7.83
CA GLY A 323 41.69 -15.66 -7.56
C GLY A 323 42.30 -15.43 -6.18
N SER A 324 43.46 -16.02 -5.92
CA SER A 324 44.11 -15.99 -4.61
C SER A 324 44.44 -14.58 -4.08
N ASN A 325 44.58 -13.60 -4.97
CA ASN A 325 44.98 -12.22 -4.63
C ASN A 325 43.81 -11.22 -4.63
N THR A 326 42.57 -11.69 -4.79
CA THR A 326 41.40 -10.80 -4.82
C THR A 326 41.18 -10.14 -3.45
N ASP A 327 40.92 -8.83 -3.45
CA ASP A 327 40.52 -8.13 -2.23
C ASP A 327 39.17 -8.66 -1.74
N LYS A 328 39.19 -9.40 -0.62
CA LYS A 328 38.01 -10.00 -0.01
C LYS A 328 36.95 -8.98 0.40
N LYS A 329 37.29 -7.68 0.55
CA LYS A 329 36.27 -6.63 0.77
C LYS A 329 35.20 -6.61 -0.31
N LEU A 330 35.56 -6.97 -1.55
CA LEU A 330 34.60 -7.06 -2.65
C LEU A 330 33.53 -8.13 -2.41
N TYR A 331 33.82 -9.17 -1.62
CA TYR A 331 32.85 -10.22 -1.32
C TYR A 331 31.88 -9.78 -0.22
N PHE A 332 32.34 -8.94 0.70
CA PHE A 332 31.65 -8.66 1.97
C PHE A 332 30.91 -7.32 2.00
N GLU A 333 31.26 -6.37 1.13
CA GLU A 333 30.71 -5.00 1.18
C GLU A 333 29.18 -4.93 1.24
N ASN A 334 28.48 -5.72 0.44
CA ASN A 334 27.01 -5.73 0.44
C ASN A 334 26.42 -6.50 1.64
N ILE A 335 27.18 -7.42 2.25
CA ILE A 335 26.80 -8.07 3.51
C ILE A 335 26.82 -7.02 4.62
N ASP A 336 27.94 -6.29 4.75
CA ASP A 336 28.12 -5.26 5.79
C ASP A 336 27.09 -4.14 5.66
N LYS A 337 26.84 -3.67 4.44
CA LYS A 337 25.79 -2.67 4.18
C LYS A 337 24.39 -3.18 4.52
N ALA A 338 24.09 -4.46 4.26
CA ALA A 338 22.79 -5.03 4.65
C ALA A 338 22.62 -5.02 6.18
N ILE A 339 23.69 -5.29 6.93
CA ILE A 339 23.71 -5.19 8.40
C ILE A 339 23.44 -3.75 8.84
N ASP A 340 24.07 -2.76 8.21
CA ASP A 340 23.84 -1.33 8.50
C ASP A 340 22.38 -0.91 8.30
N PHE A 341 21.66 -1.54 7.36
CA PHE A 341 20.23 -1.31 7.16
C PHE A 341 19.32 -1.98 8.21
N GLY A 342 19.87 -2.80 9.11
CA GLY A 342 19.12 -3.45 10.19
C GLY A 342 18.25 -4.62 9.70
N VAL A 343 18.73 -5.38 8.70
CA VAL A 343 18.08 -6.61 8.22
C VAL A 343 18.14 -7.70 9.28
N ASP A 344 17.31 -8.74 9.14
CA ASP A 344 17.20 -9.83 10.11
C ASP A 344 17.98 -11.08 9.67
N ILE A 345 17.98 -11.37 8.37
CA ILE A 345 18.61 -12.56 7.75
C ILE A 345 19.32 -12.11 6.47
N ILE A 346 20.47 -12.70 6.18
CA ILE A 346 21.26 -12.41 4.98
C ILE A 346 21.31 -13.66 4.12
N GLN A 347 21.01 -13.50 2.83
CA GLN A 347 20.96 -14.62 1.88
C GLN A 347 21.86 -14.32 0.68
N ILE A 348 22.75 -15.24 0.33
CA ILE A 348 23.51 -15.18 -0.92
C ILE A 348 22.53 -15.36 -2.09
N GLN A 349 22.49 -14.39 -3.00
CA GLN A 349 21.53 -14.33 -4.10
C GLN A 349 21.70 -15.49 -5.10
N GLY A 350 20.58 -15.94 -5.67
CA GLY A 350 20.54 -17.09 -6.58
C GLY A 350 21.41 -16.92 -7.83
N ASN A 351 21.28 -15.80 -8.54
CA ASN A 351 22.09 -15.49 -9.72
C ASN A 351 23.59 -15.59 -9.42
N TRP A 352 24.02 -15.01 -8.29
CA TRP A 352 25.42 -15.01 -7.89
C TRP A 352 25.93 -16.41 -7.54
N CYS A 353 25.12 -17.21 -6.83
CA CYS A 353 25.45 -18.62 -6.59
C CYS A 353 25.65 -19.37 -7.92
N ASP A 354 24.72 -19.21 -8.85
CA ASP A 354 24.77 -19.87 -10.17
C ASP A 354 26.01 -19.44 -10.98
N TRP A 355 26.30 -18.14 -11.05
CA TRP A 355 27.48 -17.63 -11.78
C TRP A 355 28.79 -18.10 -11.14
N LEU A 356 28.91 -18.03 -9.81
CA LEU A 356 30.12 -18.43 -9.10
C LEU A 356 30.39 -19.94 -9.25
N VAL A 357 29.36 -20.79 -9.20
CA VAL A 357 29.55 -22.23 -9.43
C VAL A 357 29.89 -22.51 -10.89
N ARG A 358 29.14 -21.95 -11.85
CA ARG A 358 29.38 -22.13 -13.29
C ARG A 358 30.81 -21.77 -13.68
N ASP A 359 31.33 -20.69 -13.10
CA ASP A 359 32.64 -20.13 -13.46
C ASP A 359 33.78 -20.64 -12.57
N ASN A 360 33.53 -21.71 -11.78
CA ASN A 360 34.50 -22.37 -10.89
C ASN A 360 35.10 -21.44 -9.81
N LYS A 361 34.26 -20.56 -9.23
CA LYS A 361 34.57 -19.58 -8.18
C LYS A 361 33.78 -19.82 -6.89
N ILE A 362 33.51 -21.08 -6.57
CA ILE A 362 32.67 -21.49 -5.45
C ILE A 362 33.24 -21.10 -4.08
N GLU A 363 34.55 -20.89 -3.98
CA GLU A 363 35.25 -20.41 -2.79
C GLU A 363 34.70 -19.06 -2.30
N VAL A 364 34.22 -18.21 -3.21
CA VAL A 364 33.61 -16.92 -2.86
C VAL A 364 32.33 -17.13 -2.05
N ILE A 365 31.53 -18.16 -2.39
CA ILE A 365 30.31 -18.51 -1.64
C ILE A 365 30.68 -18.96 -0.22
N HIS A 366 31.72 -19.79 -0.08
CA HIS A 366 32.22 -20.24 1.22
C HIS A 366 32.64 -19.06 2.11
N GLU A 367 33.44 -18.14 1.57
CA GLU A 367 33.91 -16.94 2.27
C GLU A 367 32.75 -16.02 2.67
N MET A 368 31.80 -15.75 1.77
CA MET A 368 30.62 -14.94 2.06
C MET A 368 29.76 -15.56 3.17
N MET A 369 29.52 -16.87 3.10
CA MET A 369 28.73 -17.59 4.09
C MET A 369 29.41 -17.57 5.47
N GLY A 370 30.74 -17.74 5.50
CA GLY A 370 31.55 -17.61 6.71
C GLY A 370 31.45 -16.22 7.33
N HIS A 371 31.56 -15.16 6.51
CA HIS A 371 31.47 -13.78 6.98
C HIS A 371 30.08 -13.46 7.58
N ILE A 372 28.99 -13.88 6.93
CA ILE A 372 27.62 -13.70 7.46
C ILE A 372 27.50 -14.33 8.87
N ARG A 373 28.00 -15.56 9.03
CA ARG A 373 27.96 -16.28 10.32
C ARG A 373 28.84 -15.62 11.37
N GLN A 374 30.02 -15.12 10.99
CA GLN A 374 30.92 -14.41 11.89
C GLN A 374 30.26 -13.15 12.47
N GLN A 375 29.40 -12.47 11.71
CA GLN A 375 28.60 -11.33 12.17
C GLN A 375 27.39 -11.74 13.04
N GLY A 376 27.17 -13.03 13.27
CA GLY A 376 26.06 -13.55 14.10
C GLY A 376 24.70 -13.60 13.39
N TYR A 377 24.71 -13.54 12.06
CA TYR A 377 23.51 -13.61 11.22
C TYR A 377 23.24 -15.02 10.72
N THR A 378 21.96 -15.30 10.46
CA THR A 378 21.55 -16.54 9.77
C THR A 378 21.88 -16.41 8.29
N ALA A 379 22.62 -17.37 7.74
CA ALA A 379 23.13 -17.37 6.38
C ALA A 379 22.31 -18.29 5.46
N GLY A 380 21.57 -17.69 4.52
CA GLY A 380 20.85 -18.41 3.46
C GLY A 380 21.65 -18.53 2.17
N LEU A 381 21.38 -19.56 1.38
CA LEU A 381 21.94 -19.72 0.02
C LEU A 381 20.81 -20.00 -0.98
N ALA A 382 20.67 -19.12 -1.98
CA ALA A 382 19.73 -19.33 -3.07
C ALA A 382 20.39 -19.88 -4.33
N SER A 383 19.60 -20.50 -5.21
CA SER A 383 20.01 -20.81 -6.60
C SER A 383 18.80 -21.01 -7.50
N HIS A 384 18.96 -20.78 -8.81
CA HIS A 384 18.02 -21.26 -9.82
C HIS A 384 18.44 -22.65 -10.31
N SER A 385 19.73 -22.83 -10.60
CA SER A 385 20.29 -24.10 -11.05
C SER A 385 20.42 -25.06 -9.87
N ILE A 386 20.03 -26.33 -10.05
CA ILE A 386 20.18 -27.32 -8.97
C ILE A 386 21.64 -27.74 -8.80
N GLU A 387 22.40 -27.67 -9.89
CA GLU A 387 23.84 -27.92 -9.95
C GLU A 387 24.61 -27.08 -8.94
N SER A 388 24.20 -25.82 -8.72
CA SER A 388 24.86 -24.92 -7.76
C SER A 388 24.73 -25.41 -6.32
N MET A 389 23.54 -25.89 -5.93
CA MET A 389 23.33 -26.44 -4.60
C MET A 389 24.02 -27.78 -4.40
N ILE A 390 24.02 -28.65 -5.42
CA ILE A 390 24.75 -29.92 -5.39
C ILE A 390 26.25 -29.65 -5.24
N ALA A 391 26.83 -28.79 -6.08
CA ALA A 391 28.25 -28.46 -6.01
C ALA A 391 28.67 -27.85 -4.66
N CYS A 392 27.82 -26.97 -4.09
CA CYS A 392 28.06 -26.43 -2.76
C CYS A 392 28.01 -27.52 -1.69
N ALA A 393 27.00 -28.40 -1.73
CA ALA A 393 26.84 -29.48 -0.76
C ALA A 393 28.00 -30.50 -0.84
N ASP A 394 28.45 -30.86 -2.05
CA ASP A 394 29.58 -31.78 -2.27
C ASP A 394 30.90 -31.23 -1.70
N GLN A 395 31.03 -29.90 -1.61
CA GLN A 395 32.16 -29.23 -0.96
C GLN A 395 31.92 -28.90 0.52
N GLY A 396 30.83 -29.37 1.11
CA GLY A 396 30.48 -29.12 2.51
C GLY A 396 30.01 -27.68 2.80
N ILE A 397 29.69 -26.89 1.77
CA ILE A 397 29.13 -25.54 1.91
C ILE A 397 27.61 -25.66 2.14
N ILE A 398 27.25 -25.89 3.40
CA ILE A 398 25.85 -26.06 3.83
C ILE A 398 25.38 -24.76 4.50
N PRO A 399 24.33 -24.07 3.99
CA PRO A 399 23.75 -22.88 4.60
C PRO A 399 22.85 -23.23 5.80
N ASP A 400 22.38 -22.21 6.52
CA ASP A 400 21.40 -22.41 7.58
C ASP A 400 19.99 -22.68 7.01
N TYR A 401 19.76 -22.33 5.75
CA TYR A 401 18.63 -22.75 4.92
C TYR A 401 18.94 -22.55 3.44
N TYR A 402 18.32 -23.35 2.56
CA TYR A 402 18.37 -23.12 1.12
C TYR A 402 17.14 -22.36 0.63
N MET A 403 17.29 -21.55 -0.42
CA MET A 403 16.17 -20.98 -1.18
C MET A 403 16.25 -21.44 -2.63
N LYS A 404 15.33 -22.33 -3.06
CA LYS A 404 15.41 -23.01 -4.37
C LYS A 404 14.17 -22.75 -5.22
N THR A 405 14.35 -22.60 -6.54
CA THR A 405 13.20 -22.57 -7.44
C THR A 405 12.48 -23.90 -7.40
N MET A 406 11.19 -23.89 -7.04
CA MET A 406 10.40 -25.10 -6.80
C MET A 406 9.03 -24.98 -7.45
N HIS A 407 8.91 -25.46 -8.69
CA HIS A 407 7.65 -25.59 -9.39
C HIS A 407 7.73 -26.73 -10.42
N HIS A 408 6.59 -27.32 -10.79
CA HIS A 408 6.52 -28.21 -11.95
C HIS A 408 6.62 -27.42 -13.26
N ASP A 409 6.79 -28.12 -14.38
CA ASP A 409 6.88 -27.54 -15.73
C ASP A 409 5.61 -27.72 -16.58
N ARG A 410 4.50 -28.16 -15.97
CA ARG A 410 3.19 -28.31 -16.62
C ARG A 410 2.45 -26.97 -16.85
N TYR A 411 3.06 -26.05 -17.58
CA TYR A 411 2.43 -24.78 -17.96
C TYR A 411 2.88 -24.37 -19.37
N TRP A 412 2.07 -23.56 -20.06
CA TRP A 412 2.22 -23.33 -21.50
C TRP A 412 3.60 -22.80 -21.92
N SER A 413 4.15 -21.85 -21.15
CA SER A 413 5.43 -21.24 -21.48
C SER A 413 6.64 -22.06 -21.05
N ALA A 414 6.47 -23.25 -20.47
CA ALA A 414 7.56 -24.15 -20.15
C ALA A 414 8.16 -24.74 -21.42
N HIS A 415 9.43 -24.47 -21.71
CA HIS A 415 10.06 -25.01 -22.91
C HIS A 415 10.43 -26.50 -22.75
N PRO A 416 10.50 -27.30 -23.84
CA PRO A 416 10.64 -28.75 -23.76
C PRO A 416 11.93 -29.21 -23.05
N ARG A 417 11.85 -30.37 -22.40
CA ARG A 417 12.91 -30.86 -21.52
C ARG A 417 14.21 -31.16 -22.25
N GLU A 418 14.14 -31.64 -23.47
CA GLU A 418 15.26 -31.97 -24.36
C GLU A 418 16.11 -30.75 -24.75
N TYR A 419 15.58 -29.52 -24.58
CA TYR A 419 16.29 -28.28 -24.89
C TYR A 419 16.87 -27.57 -23.65
N ARG A 420 16.60 -28.10 -22.45
CA ARG A 420 17.06 -27.52 -21.18
C ARG A 420 18.50 -27.93 -20.89
N PHE A 421 19.29 -27.01 -20.34
CA PHE A 421 20.63 -27.31 -19.84
C PHE A 421 20.93 -26.52 -18.55
N PRO A 422 21.84 -27.00 -17.69
CA PRO A 422 22.22 -26.31 -16.46
C PRO A 422 22.63 -24.85 -16.67
N PHE A 423 22.34 -23.99 -15.69
CA PHE A 423 22.68 -22.56 -15.70
C PHE A 423 22.08 -21.73 -16.86
N GLU A 424 21.06 -22.25 -17.54
CA GLU A 424 20.35 -21.49 -18.60
C GLU A 424 19.52 -20.33 -18.01
N VAL A 425 19.06 -20.45 -16.77
CA VAL A 425 18.40 -19.36 -16.04
C VAL A 425 19.43 -18.24 -15.81
N ASP A 426 19.07 -17.02 -16.20
CA ASP A 426 19.97 -15.84 -16.31
C ASP A 426 20.99 -15.90 -17.47
N GLY A 427 20.80 -16.82 -18.41
CA GLY A 427 21.53 -16.91 -19.67
C GLY A 427 20.89 -16.11 -20.81
N THR A 428 21.10 -16.57 -22.04
CA THR A 428 20.58 -15.93 -23.25
C THR A 428 19.08 -16.15 -23.40
N ASN A 429 18.32 -15.08 -23.68
CA ASN A 429 16.94 -15.20 -24.15
C ASN A 429 16.93 -15.50 -25.65
N TYR A 430 16.26 -16.59 -26.04
CA TYR A 430 16.14 -17.04 -27.42
C TYR A 430 14.77 -16.67 -27.99
N LEU A 431 14.70 -16.30 -29.27
CA LEU A 431 13.42 -16.08 -29.96
C LEU A 431 12.71 -17.40 -30.35
N ASP A 432 13.45 -18.50 -30.38
CA ASP A 432 12.88 -19.83 -30.57
C ASP A 432 11.98 -20.19 -29.38
N HIS A 433 10.72 -20.51 -29.66
CA HIS A 433 9.72 -20.85 -28.66
C HIS A 433 10.09 -22.07 -27.81
N ASN A 434 10.90 -22.98 -28.36
CA ASN A 434 11.35 -24.18 -27.66
C ASN A 434 12.57 -23.95 -26.75
N ARG A 435 13.01 -22.69 -26.60
CA ARG A 435 14.20 -22.32 -25.82
C ARG A 435 13.85 -21.38 -24.68
N PHE A 436 14.80 -21.17 -23.78
CA PHE A 436 14.63 -20.25 -22.67
C PHE A 436 14.40 -18.81 -23.16
N HIS A 437 13.39 -18.17 -22.59
CA HIS A 437 13.07 -16.76 -22.76
C HIS A 437 12.42 -16.22 -21.47
N ASN A 438 13.14 -16.28 -20.35
CA ASN A 438 12.64 -15.82 -19.04
C ASN A 438 11.30 -16.47 -18.64
N ASN A 439 11.07 -17.70 -19.09
CA ASN A 439 9.80 -18.43 -19.05
C ASN A 439 9.82 -19.63 -18.08
N MET A 440 11.00 -20.03 -17.60
CA MET A 440 11.16 -21.19 -16.72
C MET A 440 12.31 -20.99 -15.74
N PHE A 441 12.08 -21.26 -14.45
CA PHE A 441 13.08 -21.03 -13.40
C PHE A 441 13.50 -22.33 -12.68
N CYS A 442 12.73 -23.41 -12.84
CA CYS A 442 13.05 -24.76 -12.37
C CYS A 442 13.16 -25.69 -13.58
N LEU A 443 14.37 -25.79 -14.15
CA LEU A 443 14.62 -26.53 -15.39
C LEU A 443 14.42 -28.05 -15.21
N PHE A 444 14.84 -28.56 -14.05
CA PHE A 444 14.82 -29.99 -13.72
C PHE A 444 14.11 -30.19 -12.37
N PRO A 445 12.76 -30.12 -12.33
CA PRO A 445 12.00 -30.23 -11.09
C PRO A 445 12.28 -31.54 -10.34
N GLU A 446 12.34 -32.67 -11.03
CA GLU A 446 12.62 -33.98 -10.42
C GLU A 446 13.99 -34.06 -9.73
N ARG A 447 15.04 -33.48 -10.33
CA ARG A 447 16.36 -33.39 -9.69
C ARG A 447 16.34 -32.44 -8.48
N THR A 448 15.55 -31.39 -8.56
CA THR A 448 15.32 -30.48 -7.42
C THR A 448 14.64 -31.22 -6.27
N VAL A 449 13.59 -32.01 -6.55
CA VAL A 449 12.90 -32.83 -5.53
C VAL A 449 13.85 -33.86 -4.93
N GLU A 450 14.69 -34.51 -5.74
CA GLU A 450 15.68 -35.47 -5.25
C GLU A 450 16.65 -34.82 -4.25
N PHE A 451 17.23 -33.67 -4.59
CA PHE A 451 18.09 -32.92 -3.67
C PHE A 451 17.36 -32.50 -2.40
N VAL A 452 16.16 -31.91 -2.55
CA VAL A 452 15.35 -31.45 -1.41
C VAL A 452 15.02 -32.59 -0.47
N SER A 453 14.69 -33.77 -0.98
CA SER A 453 14.37 -34.96 -0.16
C SER A 453 15.50 -35.39 0.76
N LYS A 454 16.75 -35.08 0.40
CA LYS A 454 17.97 -35.42 1.16
C LYS A 454 18.47 -34.26 2.05
N ALA A 455 17.99 -33.04 1.83
CA ALA A 455 18.45 -31.87 2.55
C ALA A 455 18.01 -31.89 4.03
N THR A 456 18.95 -31.63 4.94
CA THR A 456 18.76 -31.67 6.40
C THR A 456 18.63 -30.28 7.04
N VAL A 457 18.47 -29.24 6.23
CA VAL A 457 18.23 -27.86 6.66
C VAL A 457 16.93 -27.35 6.03
N PRO A 458 16.31 -26.29 6.57
CA PRO A 458 15.10 -25.73 5.98
C PRO A 458 15.23 -25.38 4.50
N ILE A 459 14.17 -25.62 3.74
CA ILE A 459 14.06 -25.27 2.32
C ILE A 459 12.97 -24.23 2.12
N MET A 460 13.34 -23.10 1.52
CA MET A 460 12.41 -22.08 1.05
C MET A 460 12.21 -22.19 -0.47
N GLY A 461 11.05 -22.66 -0.90
CA GLY A 461 10.67 -22.68 -2.31
C GLY A 461 10.39 -21.26 -2.83
N PHE A 462 10.99 -20.86 -3.94
CA PHE A 462 10.64 -19.61 -4.62
C PHE A 462 10.34 -19.83 -6.10
N LYS A 463 9.79 -18.80 -6.76
CA LYS A 463 9.23 -18.93 -8.12
C LYS A 463 8.18 -20.05 -8.22
N VAL A 464 7.51 -20.37 -7.13
CA VAL A 464 6.53 -21.48 -7.06
C VAL A 464 5.36 -21.32 -8.03
N LEU A 465 5.13 -20.08 -8.49
CA LEU A 465 4.10 -19.73 -9.47
C LEU A 465 4.64 -19.55 -10.90
N ALA A 466 5.92 -19.84 -11.15
CA ALA A 466 6.58 -19.66 -12.45
C ALA A 466 6.30 -18.28 -13.08
N ALA A 467 6.46 -17.20 -12.30
CA ALA A 467 6.12 -15.83 -12.69
C ALA A 467 4.67 -15.65 -13.19
N GLY A 468 3.73 -16.27 -12.50
CA GLY A 468 2.29 -16.19 -12.79
C GLY A 468 1.80 -17.17 -13.85
N ALA A 469 2.63 -18.11 -14.31
CA ALA A 469 2.21 -19.17 -15.23
C ALA A 469 1.51 -20.36 -14.52
N ILE A 470 1.62 -20.44 -13.18
CA ILE A 470 0.99 -21.47 -12.35
C ILE A 470 0.11 -20.79 -11.30
N GLU A 471 -1.12 -21.30 -11.15
CA GLU A 471 -2.08 -20.84 -10.14
C GLU A 471 -1.58 -21.10 -8.71
N PRO A 472 -1.84 -20.21 -7.73
CA PRO A 472 -1.35 -20.35 -6.36
C PRO A 472 -1.62 -21.71 -5.72
N LYS A 473 -2.83 -22.26 -5.88
CA LYS A 473 -3.20 -23.55 -5.28
C LYS A 473 -2.33 -24.71 -5.79
N ASP A 474 -2.04 -24.75 -7.09
CA ASP A 474 -1.24 -25.81 -7.71
C ASP A 474 0.24 -25.64 -7.32
N GLY A 475 0.78 -24.44 -7.49
CA GLY A 475 2.18 -24.14 -7.19
C GLY A 475 2.54 -24.33 -5.72
N PHE A 476 1.70 -23.85 -4.80
CA PHE A 476 1.94 -24.00 -3.36
C PHE A 476 1.84 -25.45 -2.93
N LYS A 477 0.80 -26.17 -3.37
CA LYS A 477 0.62 -27.59 -3.04
C LYS A 477 1.80 -28.41 -3.55
N TRP A 478 2.21 -28.20 -4.80
CA TRP A 478 3.35 -28.89 -5.38
C TRP A 478 4.64 -28.62 -4.59
N ALA A 479 4.92 -27.36 -4.23
CA ALA A 479 6.12 -27.03 -3.48
C ALA A 479 6.14 -27.69 -2.09
N PHE A 480 5.04 -27.62 -1.34
CA PHE A 480 4.95 -28.23 0.00
C PHE A 480 4.99 -29.76 -0.03
N ASP A 481 4.28 -30.41 -0.96
CA ASP A 481 4.30 -31.86 -1.14
C ASP A 481 5.71 -32.38 -1.46
N ASN A 482 6.49 -31.59 -2.19
CA ASN A 482 7.85 -31.93 -2.58
C ASN A 482 8.92 -31.37 -1.62
N GLY A 483 8.54 -31.07 -0.38
CA GLY A 483 9.49 -30.89 0.73
C GLY A 483 9.93 -29.46 1.02
N ALA A 484 9.34 -28.44 0.37
CA ALA A 484 9.55 -27.05 0.80
C ALA A 484 9.00 -26.85 2.23
N ASP A 485 9.76 -26.24 3.13
CA ASP A 485 9.30 -25.90 4.48
C ASP A 485 8.62 -24.52 4.51
N PHE A 486 9.06 -23.66 3.60
CA PHE A 486 8.59 -22.31 3.42
C PHE A 486 8.41 -22.03 1.92
N ILE A 487 7.53 -21.10 1.57
CA ILE A 487 7.44 -20.57 0.20
C ILE A 487 7.58 -19.04 0.20
N CYS A 488 8.30 -18.51 -0.77
CA CYS A 488 8.47 -17.07 -1.00
C CYS A 488 7.73 -16.67 -2.27
N VAL A 489 6.73 -15.79 -2.13
CA VAL A 489 5.77 -15.49 -3.19
C VAL A 489 5.62 -13.99 -3.34
N GLY A 490 5.87 -13.48 -4.56
CA GLY A 490 5.53 -12.10 -4.93
C GLY A 490 4.02 -11.97 -5.11
N MET A 491 3.41 -11.01 -4.42
CA MET A 491 1.96 -10.85 -4.35
C MET A 491 1.60 -9.36 -4.36
N PHE A 492 0.55 -9.00 -5.10
CA PHE A 492 -0.08 -7.68 -4.97
C PHE A 492 -0.99 -7.63 -3.73
N ASP A 493 -1.36 -6.43 -3.29
CA ASP A 493 -2.24 -6.24 -2.13
C ASP A 493 -3.56 -7.03 -2.24
N PHE A 494 -4.18 -7.02 -3.42
CA PHE A 494 -5.41 -7.76 -3.70
C PHE A 494 -5.25 -9.30 -3.72
N GLN A 495 -4.01 -9.82 -3.70
CA GLN A 495 -3.73 -11.26 -3.67
C GLN A 495 -3.36 -11.77 -2.28
N VAL A 496 -2.98 -10.89 -1.35
CA VAL A 496 -2.39 -11.27 -0.05
C VAL A 496 -3.29 -12.25 0.71
N VAL A 497 -4.55 -11.88 0.96
CA VAL A 497 -5.48 -12.70 1.75
C VAL A 497 -5.79 -14.03 1.06
N SER A 498 -6.08 -13.98 -0.25
CA SER A 498 -6.36 -15.19 -1.02
C SER A 498 -5.18 -16.17 -0.96
N ASN A 499 -3.95 -15.68 -1.14
CA ASN A 499 -2.76 -16.51 -1.09
C ASN A 499 -2.46 -17.04 0.32
N VAL A 500 -2.73 -16.25 1.38
CA VAL A 500 -2.65 -16.75 2.76
C VAL A 500 -3.63 -17.89 2.99
N ASN A 501 -4.88 -17.74 2.56
CA ASN A 501 -5.90 -18.77 2.67
C ASN A 501 -5.53 -20.05 1.91
N ILE A 502 -5.04 -19.91 0.68
CA ILE A 502 -4.56 -21.03 -0.13
C ILE A 502 -3.37 -21.71 0.55
N ALA A 503 -2.41 -20.96 1.09
CA ALA A 503 -1.28 -21.52 1.81
C ALA A 503 -1.73 -22.31 3.05
N ILE A 504 -2.68 -21.80 3.84
CA ILE A 504 -3.27 -22.51 4.99
C ILE A 504 -3.90 -23.84 4.55
N ASP A 505 -4.70 -23.82 3.48
CA ASP A 505 -5.38 -25.02 2.98
C ASP A 505 -4.39 -26.06 2.43
N CYS A 506 -3.36 -25.60 1.70
CA CYS A 506 -2.28 -26.45 1.21
C CYS A 506 -1.54 -27.10 2.38
N LEU A 507 -1.15 -26.33 3.40
CA LEU A 507 -0.43 -26.84 4.57
C LEU A 507 -1.22 -27.90 5.35
N LYS A 508 -2.55 -27.78 5.42
CA LYS A 508 -3.43 -28.78 6.05
C LYS A 508 -3.54 -30.08 5.26
N THR A 509 -3.36 -30.02 3.93
CA THR A 509 -3.58 -31.14 3.00
C THR A 509 -2.29 -31.64 2.36
N THR A 510 -1.14 -31.14 2.81
CA THR A 510 0.18 -31.52 2.31
C THR A 510 0.38 -33.02 2.45
N ASN A 511 0.83 -33.64 1.35
CA ASN A 511 1.21 -35.04 1.28
C ASN A 511 2.71 -35.09 0.99
N ARG A 512 3.52 -34.83 2.02
CA ARG A 512 4.99 -34.79 1.92
C ARG A 512 5.60 -36.00 2.61
N THR A 513 6.69 -36.50 2.03
CA THR A 513 7.50 -37.59 2.60
C THR A 513 8.64 -37.07 3.47
N ARG A 514 9.20 -35.92 3.10
CA ARG A 514 10.25 -35.23 3.86
C ARG A 514 9.64 -34.65 5.15
N GLU A 515 10.31 -34.78 6.29
CA GLU A 515 9.88 -34.12 7.52
C GLU A 515 9.97 -32.58 7.40
N TRP A 516 9.28 -31.85 8.28
CA TRP A 516 9.38 -30.39 8.32
C TRP A 516 10.70 -29.99 8.99
N PHE A 517 11.49 -29.17 8.30
CA PHE A 517 12.64 -28.50 8.89
C PHE A 517 12.30 -27.04 9.14
N GLY A 518 12.42 -26.63 10.40
CA GLY A 518 12.02 -25.30 10.85
C GLY A 518 10.62 -25.23 11.39
#